data_AF-A0AAD3W4K2-F1
#
_entry.id   AF-A0AAD3W4K2-F1
#
_cell.length_a   1.000
_cell.length_b   1.000
_cell.length_c   1.000
_cell.angle_alpha   90.00
_cell.angle_beta   90.00
_cell.angle_gamma   90.00
#
_symmetry.space_group_name_H-M   'P 1'
#
loop_
_entity.id
_entity.type
_entity.pdbx_description
1 polymer ?
#
loop_
_entity_poly.entity_id
_entity_poly.type
_entity_poly.pdbx_seq_one_letter_code
_entity_poly.pdbx_strand_id
1 'polypeptide(L)'
;MGTGQKRNIAVVPQARAALDAFRNEIANELGIQPPGGYWGDIPSRTCGAVGGHMVRRMIELAEQSLSQGRFPAAGAQQQQRQF
;
A
#
# COMPACT_ATOMS: atom_id res chain seq x y z
N MET A 1 -5.35 7.62 32.40
CA MET A 1 -5.22 6.85 31.14
C MET A 1 -5.25 7.82 29.98
N GLY A 2 -4.14 7.98 29.25
CA GLY A 2 -4.09 8.85 28.07
C GLY A 2 -4.74 8.15 26.88
N THR A 3 -5.92 8.61 26.48
CA THR A 3 -6.67 8.16 25.30
C THR A 3 -6.02 8.71 24.02
N GLY A 4 -4.79 8.30 23.75
CA GLY A 4 -4.14 8.50 22.46
C GLY A 4 -4.67 7.49 21.45
N GLN A 5 -5.95 7.55 21.08
CA GLN A 5 -6.50 6.78 19.96
C GLN A 5 -5.95 7.35 18.65
N LYS A 6 -4.67 7.10 18.38
CA LYS A 6 -4.11 7.22 17.04
C LYS A 6 -4.66 6.07 16.22
N ARG A 7 -5.90 6.22 15.77
CA ARG A 7 -6.51 5.36 14.75
C ARG A 7 -5.55 5.34 13.57
N ASN A 8 -4.97 4.17 13.29
CA ASN A 8 -4.16 3.92 12.10
C ASN A 8 -5.12 3.93 10.89
N ILE A 9 -5.49 5.14 10.48
CA ILE A 9 -6.30 5.36 9.28
C ILE A 9 -5.35 5.35 8.11
N ALA A 10 -5.70 4.58 7.07
CA ALA A 10 -4.96 4.64 5.82
C ALA A 10 -5.03 6.07 5.27
N VAL A 11 -3.87 6.64 4.93
CA VAL A 11 -3.75 8.03 4.42
C VAL A 11 -4.66 8.23 3.20
N VAL A 12 -4.80 7.19 2.37
CA VAL A 12 -5.74 7.13 1.25
C VAL A 12 -6.75 6.01 1.54
N PRO A 13 -7.94 6.31 2.07
CA PRO A 13 -8.91 5.29 2.44
C PRO A 13 -9.40 4.44 1.26
N GLN A 14 -9.42 5.01 0.06
CA GLN A 14 -9.82 4.34 -1.19
C GLN A 14 -8.82 3.25 -1.60
N ALA A 15 -7.54 3.39 -1.21
CA ALA A 15 -6.49 2.43 -1.54
C ALA A 15 -6.48 1.20 -0.62
N ARG A 16 -7.35 1.15 0.39
CA ARG A 16 -7.31 0.12 1.44
C ARG A 16 -7.48 -1.30 0.91
N ALA A 17 -8.33 -1.49 -0.10
CA ALA A 17 -8.50 -2.79 -0.76
C ALA A 17 -7.25 -3.21 -1.55
N ALA A 18 -6.63 -2.27 -2.28
CA ALA A 18 -5.39 -2.52 -3.01
C ALA A 18 -4.22 -2.85 -2.07
N LEU A 19 -4.15 -2.15 -0.93
CA LEU A 19 -3.14 -2.42 0.11
C LEU A 19 -3.33 -3.79 0.77
N ASP A 20 -4.57 -4.27 0.94
CA ASP A 20 -4.82 -5.62 1.48
C ASP A 20 -4.41 -6.71 0.49
N ALA A 21 -4.74 -6.55 -0.79
CA ALA A 21 -4.29 -7.45 -1.85
C ALA A 21 -2.74 -7.50 -1.91
N PHE A 22 -2.10 -6.34 -1.91
CA PHE A 22 -0.64 -6.24 -1.95
C PHE A 22 0.04 -6.84 -0.71
N ARG A 23 -0.57 -6.65 0.47
CA ARG A 23 -0.12 -7.32 1.69
C ARG A 23 -0.17 -8.84 1.53
N ASN A 24 -1.26 -9.39 0.99
CA ASN A 24 -1.42 -10.82 0.78
C ASN A 24 -0.40 -11.34 -0.24
N GLU A 25 -0.11 -10.60 -1.31
CA GLU A 25 0.94 -10.96 -2.28
C GLU A 25 2.33 -11.07 -1.61
N ILE A 26 2.73 -10.05 -0.85
CA ILE A 26 4.02 -10.08 -0.13
C ILE A 26 4.05 -11.16 0.94
N ALA A 27 2.92 -11.40 1.61
CA ALA A 27 2.80 -12.47 2.58
C ALA A 27 3.05 -13.84 1.93
N ASN A 28 2.44 -14.09 0.77
CA ASN A 28 2.66 -15.30 -0.02
C ASN A 28 4.12 -15.44 -0.45
N GLU A 29 4.77 -14.37 -0.92
CA GLU A 29 6.19 -14.39 -1.29
C GLU A 29 7.11 -14.77 -0.13
N LEU A 30 6.78 -14.30 1.09
CA LEU A 30 7.53 -14.58 2.31
C LEU A 30 7.13 -15.92 2.95
N GLY A 31 6.20 -16.67 2.35
CA GLY A 31 5.68 -17.95 2.87
C GLY A 31 4.83 -17.80 4.14
N ILE A 32 4.28 -16.62 4.39
CA ILE A 32 3.50 -16.28 5.57
C ILE A 32 2.03 -16.26 5.17
N GLN A 33 1.24 -17.22 5.65
CA GLN A 33 -0.19 -17.26 5.40
C GLN A 33 -0.94 -17.14 6.74
N PRO A 34 -1.68 -16.05 7.00
CA PRO A 34 -2.49 -15.91 8.21
C PRO A 34 -3.62 -16.96 8.22
N PRO A 35 -3.77 -17.74 9.30
CA PRO A 35 -4.87 -18.68 9.42
C PRO A 35 -6.20 -17.89 9.43
N GLY A 36 -7.05 -18.14 8.43
CA GLY A 36 -8.35 -17.47 8.30
C GLY A 36 -8.28 -15.95 8.05
N GLY A 37 -7.11 -15.42 7.63
CA GLY A 37 -6.92 -13.98 7.45
C GLY A 37 -6.69 -13.20 8.75
N TYR A 38 -6.57 -13.88 9.89
CA TYR A 38 -6.26 -13.24 11.16
C TYR A 38 -4.75 -13.13 11.37
N TRP A 39 -4.28 -11.89 11.54
CA TRP A 39 -2.86 -11.57 11.66
C TRP A 39 -2.37 -11.49 13.12
N GLY A 40 -3.23 -11.77 14.09
CA GLY A 40 -2.88 -11.70 15.51
C GLY A 40 -2.19 -12.96 16.06
N ASP A 41 -2.41 -14.13 15.43
CA ASP A 41 -1.75 -15.39 15.84
C ASP A 41 -0.36 -15.57 15.21
N ILE A 42 0.03 -14.69 14.28
CA ILE A 42 1.36 -14.70 13.65
C ILE A 42 2.35 -13.96 14.56
N PRO A 43 3.61 -14.44 14.69
CA PRO A 43 4.65 -13.70 15.40
C PRO A 43 4.79 -12.25 14.92
N SER A 44 4.84 -11.30 15.85
CA SER A 44 4.91 -9.86 15.54
C SER A 44 6.12 -9.50 14.66
N ARG A 45 7.23 -10.24 14.77
CA ARG A 45 8.41 -10.08 13.92
C ARG A 45 8.08 -10.36 12.45
N THR A 46 7.29 -11.39 12.20
CA THR A 46 6.89 -11.84 10.87
C THR A 46 5.86 -10.89 10.26
N CYS A 47 4.86 -10.48 11.04
CA CYS A 47 3.89 -9.47 10.62
C CYS A 47 4.57 -8.11 10.32
N GLY A 48 5.55 -7.73 11.16
CA GLY A 48 6.38 -6.54 10.95
C GLY A 48 7.24 -6.62 9.69
N ALA A 49 7.82 -7.79 9.40
CA ALA A 49 8.59 -8.01 8.18
C ALA A 49 7.72 -7.81 6.93
N VAL A 50 6.52 -8.39 6.88
CA VAL A 50 5.57 -8.19 5.76
C VAL A 50 5.29 -6.71 5.54
N GLY A 51 4.96 -5.97 6.61
CA GLY A 51 4.71 -4.53 6.52
C GLY A 51 5.93 -3.73 6.04
N GLY A 52 7.13 -4.09 6.47
CA GLY A 52 8.38 -3.47 6.03
C GLY A 52 8.68 -3.71 4.56
N HIS A 53 8.51 -4.94 4.08
CA HIS A 53 8.66 -5.29 2.66
C HIS A 53 7.63 -4.56 1.79
N MET A 54 6.40 -4.43 2.29
CA MET A 54 5.33 -3.68 1.65
C MET A 54 5.71 -2.21 1.45
N VAL A 55 6.20 -1.54 2.49
CA VAL A 55 6.62 -0.13 2.38
C VAL A 55 7.82 0.03 1.45
N ARG A 56 8.81 -0.87 1.52
CA ARG A 56 9.98 -0.82 0.66
C ARG A 56 9.61 -0.90 -0.83
N ARG A 57 8.77 -1.86 -1.20
CA ARG A 57 8.28 -2.02 -2.57
C ARG A 57 7.45 -0.84 -3.05
N MET A 58 6.60 -0.28 -2.19
CA MET A 58 5.82 0.93 -2.53
C MET A 58 6.72 2.12 -2.81
N ILE A 59 7.80 2.30 -2.05
CA ILE A 59 8.79 3.37 -2.28
C ILE A 59 9.51 3.12 -3.61
N GLU A 60 9.97 1.90 -3.87
CA GLU A 60 10.64 1.56 -5.14
C GLU A 60 9.73 1.85 -6.35
N LEU A 61 8.44 1.50 -6.27
CA LEU A 61 7.46 1.81 -7.32
C LEU A 61 7.20 3.31 -7.46
N ALA A 62 7.15 4.04 -6.34
CA ALA A 62 7.00 5.48 -6.35
C ALA A 62 8.22 6.14 -7.00
N GLU A 63 9.44 5.78 -6.59
CA GLU A 63 10.69 6.28 -7.17
C GLU A 63 10.78 6.00 -8.68
N GLN A 64 10.40 4.80 -9.12
CA GLN A 64 10.31 4.47 -10.54
C GLN A 64 9.30 5.35 -11.27
N SER A 65 8.10 5.54 -10.71
CA SER A 65 7.06 6.39 -11.29
C SER A 65 7.50 7.86 -11.39
N LEU A 66 8.18 8.35 -10.35
CA LEU A 66 8.79 9.68 -10.31
C LEU A 66 9.89 9.83 -11.36
N SER A 67 10.79 8.85 -11.47
CA SER A 67 11.88 8.84 -12.45
C SER A 67 11.37 8.76 -13.89
N GLN A 68 10.26 8.05 -14.11
CA GLN A 68 9.62 7.91 -15.41
C GLN A 68 8.79 9.15 -15.78
N GLY A 69 8.68 10.14 -14.89
CA GLY A 69 7.84 11.33 -15.08
C GLY A 69 6.36 11.00 -15.12
N ARG A 70 5.96 9.81 -14.65
CA ARG A 70 4.56 9.38 -14.55
C ARG A 70 3.95 9.94 -13.27
N PHE A 71 3.75 11.25 -13.27
CA PHE A 71 2.68 11.84 -12.48
C PHE A 71 1.46 11.94 -13.39
N PRO A 72 0.22 11.71 -12.90
CA PRO A 72 -0.93 12.20 -13.64
C PRO A 72 -0.75 13.70 -13.79
N ALA A 73 -0.51 14.14 -15.02
CA ALA A 73 -0.58 15.55 -15.37
C ALA A 73 -1.93 16.07 -14.87
N ALA A 74 -1.89 16.93 -13.86
CA ALA A 74 -3.03 17.75 -13.52
C ALA A 74 -3.41 18.54 -14.78
N GLY A 75 -4.57 18.25 -15.36
CA GLY A 75 -5.29 19.21 -16.21
C GLY A 75 -4.96 19.29 -17.71
N ALA A 76 -4.77 18.18 -18.44
CA ALA A 76 -4.69 18.22 -19.90
C ALA A 76 -5.77 17.37 -20.60
N GLN A 77 -7.04 17.62 -20.27
CA GLN A 77 -8.13 17.44 -21.25
C GLN A 77 -8.29 18.78 -22.00
N GLN A 78 -7.27 19.17 -22.76
CA GLN A 78 -7.40 20.22 -23.75
C GLN A 78 -8.23 19.67 -24.90
N GLN A 79 -9.52 20.01 -24.85
CA GLN A 79 -10.32 20.46 -25.98
C GLN A 79 -9.76 20.03 -27.36
N GLN A 80 -10.15 18.84 -27.82
CA GLN A 80 -10.17 18.59 -29.26
C GLN A 80 -11.26 19.49 -29.84
N ARG A 81 -10.81 20.67 -30.29
CA ARG A 81 -11.47 21.41 -31.34
C ARG A 81 -11.53 20.48 -32.55
N GLN A 82 -12.70 19.93 -32.80
CA GLN A 82 -13.07 19.51 -34.14
C GLN A 82 -13.97 20.61 -34.68
N PHE A 83 -13.59 21.08 -35.86
CA PHE A 83 -14.41 21.91 -36.74
C PHE A 83 -15.73 21.20 -37.04
#